data_AF-A0A2S2PSR0-F1
#
_entry.id   AF-A0A2S2PSR0-F1
#
_cell.length_a   1.000
_cell.length_b   1.000
_cell.length_c   1.000
_cell.angle_alpha   90.00
_cell.angle_beta   90.00
_cell.angle_gamma   90.00
#
_symmetry.space_group_name_H-M   'P 1'
#
loop_
_entity.id
_entity.type
_entity.pdbx_description
1 polymer ?
#
loop_
_entity_poly.entity_id
_entity_poly.type
_entity_poly.pdbx_seq_one_letter_code
_entity_poly.pdbx_strand_id
1 'polypeptide(L)'
;AHHVKVPVKSINHKNFEPETEIEYILDQIMHDKNCSFPDLEINWKATTNYRLNEIQKASTTTDILNKWIGYTLPLGYRLIDIDFHTLYPNCPNLVSIFEDKSEKLIDLLNEKIKDNSSRTLFESLKNSSNICQSKNFLYIYLDF
;
A
#
# COMPACT_ATOMS: atom_id res chain seq x y z
N ALA A 1 5.71 -28.28 24.02
CA ALA A 1 4.92 -27.21 23.38
C ALA A 1 4.78 -27.53 21.90
N HIS A 2 3.56 -27.76 21.42
CA HIS A 2 3.30 -27.99 19.99
C HIS A 2 3.31 -26.62 19.30
N HIS A 3 4.31 -26.37 18.47
CA HIS A 3 4.32 -25.21 17.57
C HIS A 3 3.30 -25.45 16.46
N VAL A 4 2.10 -24.88 16.62
CA VAL A 4 1.13 -24.77 15.53
C VAL A 4 1.78 -23.87 14.48
N LYS A 5 2.22 -24.46 13.37
CA LYS A 5 2.59 -23.72 12.16
C LYS A 5 1.31 -23.08 11.64
N VAL A 6 1.15 -21.77 11.84
CA VAL A 6 0.12 -21.00 11.15
C VAL A 6 0.39 -21.16 9.65
N PRO A 7 -0.57 -21.59 8.82
CA PRO A 7 -0.36 -21.69 7.40
C PRO A 7 -0.11 -20.27 6.88
N VAL A 8 1.10 -20.02 6.36
CA VAL A 8 1.36 -18.84 5.55
C VAL A 8 0.44 -18.97 4.35
N LYS A 9 -0.58 -18.10 4.27
CA LYS A 9 -1.45 -18.04 3.10
C LYS A 9 -0.55 -17.88 1.88
N SER A 10 -0.69 -18.78 0.91
CA SER A 10 -0.05 -18.64 -0.40
C SER A 10 -0.35 -17.23 -0.91
N ILE A 11 0.69 -16.43 -1.07
CA ILE A 11 0.61 -15.16 -1.78
C ILE A 11 0.21 -15.57 -3.20
N ASN A 12 -1.02 -15.23 -3.61
CA ASN A 12 -1.48 -15.49 -4.96
C ASN A 12 -0.62 -14.66 -5.90
N HIS A 13 0.48 -15.24 -6.39
CA HIS A 13 1.30 -14.61 -7.41
C HIS A 13 0.44 -14.42 -8.65
N LYS A 14 0.17 -13.17 -8.99
CA LYS A 14 -0.52 -12.80 -10.22
C LYS A 14 0.51 -12.62 -11.31
N ASN A 15 0.23 -13.24 -12.45
CA ASN A 15 1.00 -13.02 -13.66
C ASN A 15 0.61 -11.67 -14.23
N PHE A 16 1.58 -10.75 -14.27
CA PHE A 16 1.48 -9.49 -14.96
C PHE A 16 2.40 -9.56 -16.18
N GLU A 17 1.87 -9.21 -17.35
CA GLU A 17 2.69 -8.91 -18.52
C GLU A 17 3.22 -7.48 -18.35
N PRO A 18 4.53 -7.27 -18.06
CA PRO A 18 5.07 -5.94 -17.81
C PRO A 18 4.96 -5.05 -19.05
N GLU A 19 4.73 -3.76 -18.84
CA GLU A 19 4.81 -2.79 -19.93
C GLU A 19 6.26 -2.70 -20.47
N THR A 20 6.40 -2.46 -21.77
CA THR A 20 7.69 -2.31 -22.47
C THR A 20 7.92 -0.86 -22.87
N GLU A 21 9.19 -0.47 -23.11
CA GLU A 21 9.56 0.90 -23.55
C GLU A 21 9.16 1.99 -22.53
N ILE A 22 9.15 1.62 -21.25
CA ILE A 22 8.75 2.49 -20.14
C ILE A 22 9.95 3.09 -19.39
N GLU A 23 11.18 2.91 -19.86
CA GLU A 23 12.39 3.31 -19.12
C GLU A 23 12.39 4.80 -18.77
N TYR A 24 11.92 5.65 -19.69
CA TYR A 24 11.76 7.08 -19.45
C TYR A 24 10.70 7.38 -18.38
N ILE A 25 9.58 6.67 -18.41
CA ILE A 25 8.48 6.83 -17.44
C ILE A 25 8.93 6.34 -16.06
N LEU A 26 9.67 5.24 -15.99
CA LEU A 26 10.27 4.72 -14.76
C LEU A 26 11.24 5.73 -14.15
N ASP A 27 12.11 6.34 -14.96
CA ASP A 27 13.02 7.37 -14.47
C ASP A 27 12.26 8.56 -13.87
N GLN A 28 11.19 9.00 -14.52
CA GLN A 28 10.33 10.07 -14.00
C GLN A 28 9.69 9.72 -12.65
N ILE A 29 9.05 8.56 -12.53
CA ILE A 29 8.34 8.22 -11.28
C ILE A 29 9.27 7.84 -10.13
N MET A 30 10.52 7.44 -10.42
CA MET A 30 11.50 7.02 -9.41
C MET A 30 12.42 8.16 -8.97
N HIS A 31 12.77 9.08 -9.87
CA HIS A 31 13.85 10.04 -9.64
C HIS A 31 13.46 11.51 -9.82
N ASP A 32 12.41 11.83 -10.58
CA ASP A 32 12.02 13.23 -10.83
C ASP A 32 11.26 13.84 -9.64
N LYS A 33 11.97 14.65 -8.86
CA LYS A 33 11.42 15.38 -7.69
C LYS A 33 10.49 16.54 -8.07
N ASN A 34 10.49 16.95 -9.34
CA ASN A 34 9.69 18.06 -9.84
C ASN A 34 8.44 17.60 -10.59
N CYS A 35 8.25 16.28 -10.75
CA CYS A 35 7.06 15.71 -11.36
C CYS A 35 5.81 16.16 -10.58
N SER A 36 4.85 16.76 -11.27
CA SER A 36 3.59 17.14 -10.65
C SER A 36 2.82 15.89 -10.22
N PHE A 37 2.01 15.96 -9.17
CA PHE A 37 1.24 14.79 -8.75
C PHE A 37 0.31 14.25 -9.86
N PRO A 38 -0.40 15.09 -10.65
CA PRO A 38 -1.16 14.61 -11.81
C PRO A 38 -0.31 13.85 -12.84
N ASP A 39 0.88 14.34 -13.18
CA ASP A 39 1.78 13.66 -14.12
C ASP A 39 2.29 12.34 -13.52
N LEU A 40 2.62 12.36 -12.22
CA LEU A 40 2.99 11.17 -11.48
C LEU A 40 1.90 10.12 -11.55
N GLU A 41 0.62 10.46 -11.35
CA GLU A 41 -0.49 9.50 -11.44
C GLU A 41 -0.64 8.88 -12.83
N ILE A 42 -0.50 9.69 -13.89
CA ILE A 42 -0.57 9.21 -15.28
C ILE A 42 0.57 8.21 -15.53
N ASN A 43 1.78 8.59 -15.17
CA ASN A 43 2.97 7.76 -15.32
C ASN A 43 2.90 6.51 -14.44
N TRP A 44 2.40 6.63 -13.22
CA TRP A 44 2.22 5.52 -12.29
C TRP A 44 1.29 4.47 -12.88
N LYS A 45 0.18 4.91 -13.47
CA LYS A 45 -0.79 4.03 -14.15
C LYS A 45 -0.16 3.34 -15.35
N ALA A 46 0.68 4.04 -16.13
CA ALA A 46 1.36 3.50 -17.31
C ALA A 46 2.42 2.42 -17.01
N THR A 47 2.86 2.27 -15.76
CA THR A 47 3.89 1.28 -15.37
C THR A 47 3.37 0.27 -14.34
N THR A 48 2.06 0.07 -14.26
CA THR A 48 1.44 -0.66 -13.15
C THR A 48 1.80 -2.15 -13.18
N ASN A 49 1.74 -2.80 -14.33
CA ASN A 49 2.03 -4.23 -14.43
C ASN A 49 3.52 -4.51 -14.16
N TYR A 50 4.42 -3.66 -14.67
CA TYR A 50 5.85 -3.73 -14.36
C TYR A 50 6.10 -3.59 -12.87
N ARG A 51 5.54 -2.55 -12.25
CA ARG A 51 5.72 -2.29 -10.82
C ARG A 51 5.16 -3.43 -9.96
N LEU A 52 3.95 -3.92 -10.26
CA LEU A 52 3.36 -5.05 -9.54
C LEU A 52 4.15 -6.35 -9.71
N ASN A 53 4.72 -6.60 -10.89
CA ASN A 53 5.63 -7.73 -11.09
C ASN A 53 6.89 -7.62 -10.22
N GLU A 54 7.44 -6.42 -10.09
CA GLU A 54 8.62 -6.17 -9.24
C GLU A 54 8.29 -6.26 -7.74
N ILE A 55 7.15 -5.70 -7.31
CA ILE A 55 6.70 -5.73 -5.91
C ILE A 55 6.54 -7.16 -5.40
N GLN A 56 6.00 -8.07 -6.23
CA GLN A 56 5.86 -9.48 -5.86
C GLN A 56 7.19 -10.22 -5.64
N LYS A 57 8.30 -9.66 -6.11
CA LYS A 57 9.65 -10.21 -5.94
C LYS A 57 10.39 -9.57 -4.76
N ALA A 58 9.84 -8.52 -4.16
CA ALA A 58 10.48 -7.82 -3.05
C ALA A 58 10.43 -8.68 -1.78
N SER A 59 11.51 -8.63 -0.99
CA SER A 59 11.63 -9.42 0.25
C SER A 59 10.94 -8.74 1.44
N THR A 60 10.87 -7.42 1.43
CA THR A 60 10.31 -6.62 2.54
C THR A 60 9.52 -5.41 2.03
N THR A 61 8.60 -4.92 2.87
CA THR A 61 7.90 -3.66 2.58
C THR A 61 8.85 -2.47 2.53
N THR A 62 9.91 -2.46 3.33
CA THR A 62 10.93 -1.42 3.29
C THR A 62 11.61 -1.33 1.92
N ASP A 63 11.91 -2.47 1.29
CA ASP A 63 12.49 -2.49 -0.06
C ASP A 63 11.53 -1.89 -1.10
N ILE A 64 10.23 -2.19 -0.97
CA ILE A 64 9.17 -1.63 -1.81
C ILE A 64 9.12 -0.12 -1.63
N LEU A 65 9.04 0.37 -0.39
CA LEU A 65 8.91 1.79 -0.08
C LEU A 65 10.15 2.61 -0.47
N ASN A 66 11.33 2.01 -0.37
CA ASN A 66 12.57 2.66 -0.80
C ASN A 66 12.68 2.77 -2.33
N LYS A 67 12.21 1.75 -3.08
CA LYS A 67 12.22 1.77 -4.55
C LYS A 67 11.09 2.63 -5.12
N TRP A 68 9.90 2.54 -4.54
CA TRP A 68 8.68 3.19 -5.01
C TRP A 68 8.27 4.32 -4.05
N ILE A 69 9.14 5.32 -3.95
CA ILE A 69 9.02 6.44 -3.00
C ILE A 69 7.69 7.19 -3.11
N GLY A 70 7.02 7.14 -4.28
CA GLY A 70 5.71 7.74 -4.51
C GLY A 70 4.66 7.33 -3.46
N TYR A 71 4.72 6.11 -2.95
CA TYR A 71 3.81 5.64 -1.90
C TYR A 71 3.94 6.42 -0.58
N THR A 72 5.10 7.02 -0.33
CA THR A 72 5.37 7.79 0.90
C THR A 72 5.00 9.26 0.80
N LEU A 73 4.58 9.74 -0.38
CA LEU A 73 4.19 11.13 -0.59
C LEU A 73 2.84 11.45 0.09
N PRO A 74 2.55 12.74 0.38
CA PRO A 74 1.29 13.15 1.01
C PRO A 74 -0.01 12.68 0.31
N LEU A 75 0.05 12.31 -0.98
CA LEU A 75 -1.05 11.75 -1.77
C LEU A 75 -0.75 10.33 -2.28
N GLY A 76 0.30 9.67 -1.76
CA GLY A 76 0.76 8.35 -2.20
C GLY A 76 -0.29 7.24 -2.07
N TYR A 77 -1.28 7.40 -1.19
CA TYR A 77 -2.42 6.48 -1.09
C TYR A 77 -3.23 6.38 -2.40
N ARG A 78 -3.27 7.43 -3.22
CA ARG A 78 -3.91 7.38 -4.55
C ARG A 78 -3.14 6.49 -5.51
N LEU A 79 -1.82 6.44 -5.37
CA LEU A 79 -0.95 5.55 -6.14
C LEU A 79 -1.15 4.09 -5.72
N ILE A 80 -1.35 3.84 -4.42
CA ILE A 80 -1.75 2.51 -3.92
C ILE A 80 -3.12 2.10 -4.48
N ASP A 81 -4.07 3.03 -4.57
CA ASP A 81 -5.40 2.74 -5.14
C ASP A 81 -5.33 2.32 -6.62
N ILE A 82 -4.42 2.92 -7.41
CA ILE A 82 -4.14 2.49 -8.79
C ILE A 82 -3.67 1.03 -8.83
N ASP A 83 -2.70 0.67 -7.98
CA ASP A 83 -2.16 -0.68 -7.92
C ASP A 83 -3.19 -1.69 -7.39
N PHE A 84 -4.00 -1.28 -6.40
CA PHE A 84 -5.11 -2.06 -5.87
C PHE A 84 -6.16 -2.35 -6.94
N HIS A 85 -6.53 -1.35 -7.75
CA HIS A 85 -7.51 -1.54 -8.81
C HIS A 85 -7.02 -2.50 -9.90
N THR A 86 -5.74 -2.46 -10.25
CA THR A 86 -5.14 -3.45 -11.17
C THR A 86 -5.11 -4.86 -10.56
N LEU A 87 -4.83 -4.96 -9.25
CA LEU A 87 -4.90 -6.23 -8.53
C LEU A 87 -6.34 -6.73 -8.40
N TYR A 88 -7.33 -5.88 -8.24
CA TYR A 88 -8.70 -6.27 -7.92
C TYR A 88 -9.71 -5.45 -8.74
N PRO A 89 -9.81 -5.68 -10.06
CA PRO A 89 -10.62 -4.83 -10.95
C PRO A 89 -12.12 -4.88 -10.66
N ASN A 90 -12.59 -5.94 -10.02
CA ASN A 90 -13.99 -6.13 -9.63
C ASN A 90 -14.29 -5.64 -8.21
N CYS A 91 -13.29 -5.11 -7.50
CA CYS A 91 -13.47 -4.54 -6.18
C CYS A 91 -13.72 -3.03 -6.28
N PRO A 92 -14.62 -2.48 -5.46
CA PRO A 92 -14.68 -1.02 -5.24
C PRO A 92 -13.30 -0.48 -4.84
N ASN A 93 -13.06 0.82 -5.02
CA ASN A 93 -11.77 1.42 -4.68
C ASN A 93 -11.39 1.15 -3.21
N LEU A 94 -10.09 1.16 -2.91
CA LEU A 94 -9.56 0.80 -1.60
C LEU A 94 -10.20 1.63 -0.48
N VAL A 95 -10.48 2.90 -0.75
CA VAL A 95 -11.10 3.84 0.19
C VAL A 95 -12.50 3.37 0.59
N SER A 96 -13.35 3.03 -0.38
CA SER A 96 -14.71 2.54 -0.11
C SER A 96 -14.73 1.19 0.62
N ILE A 97 -13.84 0.28 0.25
CA ILE A 97 -13.68 -0.99 0.98
C ILE A 97 -13.21 -0.75 2.40
N PHE A 98 -12.31 0.23 2.58
CA PHE A 98 -11.83 0.57 3.90
C PHE A 98 -12.96 1.09 4.78
N GLU A 99 -13.83 1.97 4.29
CA GLU A 99 -15.00 2.41 5.06
C GLU A 99 -15.83 1.21 5.57
N ASP A 100 -16.12 0.24 4.69
CA ASP A 100 -16.87 -0.96 5.01
C ASP A 100 -16.15 -1.97 5.93
N LYS A 101 -14.81 -1.95 5.96
CA LYS A 101 -13.99 -2.96 6.66
C LYS A 101 -13.13 -2.38 7.79
N SER A 102 -13.20 -1.07 8.01
CA SER A 102 -12.36 -0.32 8.94
C SER A 102 -12.51 -0.83 10.37
N GLU A 103 -13.73 -1.12 10.83
CA GLU A 103 -13.98 -1.68 12.15
C GLU A 103 -13.22 -3.00 12.38
N LYS A 104 -13.28 -3.92 11.41
CA LYS A 104 -12.56 -5.20 11.49
C LYS A 104 -11.04 -5.03 11.49
N LEU A 105 -10.54 -4.06 10.73
CA LEU A 105 -9.11 -3.73 10.74
C LEU A 105 -8.70 -3.13 12.08
N ILE A 106 -9.50 -2.21 12.64
CA ILE A 106 -9.28 -1.62 13.97
C ILE A 106 -9.28 -2.71 15.04
N ASP A 107 -10.19 -3.69 14.97
CA ASP A 107 -10.21 -4.83 15.89
C ASP A 107 -8.95 -5.69 15.77
N LEU A 108 -8.52 -6.01 14.54
CA LEU A 108 -7.29 -6.75 14.30
C LEU A 108 -6.06 -6.01 14.86
N LEU A 109 -5.99 -4.70 14.66
CA LEU A 109 -4.89 -3.88 15.15
C LEU A 109 -4.88 -3.79 16.68
N ASN A 110 -6.06 -3.68 17.30
CA ASN A 110 -6.22 -3.76 18.75
C ASN A 110 -5.66 -5.09 19.31
N GLU A 111 -5.89 -6.19 18.59
CA GLU A 111 -5.35 -7.49 18.97
C GLU A 111 -3.85 -7.58 18.78
N LYS A 112 -3.30 -7.00 17.70
CA LYS A 112 -1.89 -7.18 17.31
C LYS A 112 -0.93 -6.20 17.98
N ILE A 113 -1.34 -4.96 18.21
CA ILE A 113 -0.49 -3.92 18.79
C ILE A 113 -0.39 -4.11 20.32
N LYS A 114 0.78 -4.56 20.77
CA LYS A 114 1.04 -4.86 22.18
C LYS A 114 1.96 -3.85 22.87
N ASP A 115 2.82 -3.16 22.13
CA ASP A 115 3.76 -2.21 22.71
C ASP A 115 3.06 -0.89 23.10
N ASN A 116 3.51 -0.31 24.22
CA ASN A 116 2.80 0.81 24.83
C ASN A 116 2.85 2.10 23.99
N SER A 117 3.96 2.32 23.28
CA SER A 117 4.16 3.45 22.38
C SER A 117 3.16 3.43 21.22
N SER A 118 3.06 2.30 20.51
CA SER A 118 2.18 2.15 19.37
C SER A 118 0.72 2.07 19.80
N ARG A 119 0.40 1.50 20.97
CA ARG A 119 -0.96 1.56 21.55
C ARG A 119 -1.39 3.01 21.79
N THR A 120 -0.51 3.83 22.36
CA THR A 120 -0.82 5.26 22.62
C THR A 120 -1.09 6.00 21.31
N LEU A 121 -0.25 5.77 20.29
CA LEU A 121 -0.45 6.34 18.95
C LEU A 121 -1.77 5.85 18.33
N PHE A 122 -2.02 4.55 18.36
CA PHE A 122 -3.23 3.95 17.79
C PHE A 122 -4.52 4.50 18.42
N GLU A 123 -4.59 4.61 19.74
CA GLU A 123 -5.74 5.20 20.43
C GLU A 123 -5.94 6.68 20.07
N SER A 124 -4.84 7.45 19.94
CA SER A 124 -4.94 8.84 19.49
C SER A 124 -5.52 8.96 18.07
N LEU A 125 -5.19 8.02 17.19
CA LEU A 125 -5.67 7.98 15.81
C LEU A 125 -7.14 7.55 15.75
N LYS A 126 -7.53 6.54 16.53
CA LYS A 126 -8.91 6.04 16.64
C LYS A 126 -9.88 7.13 17.11
N ASN A 127 -9.44 7.99 18.02
CA ASN A 127 -10.27 9.07 18.57
C ASN A 127 -10.29 10.34 17.69
N SER A 128 -9.52 10.38 16.59
CA SER A 128 -9.55 11.50 15.65
C SER A 128 -10.74 11.35 14.69
N SER A 129 -11.54 12.40 14.53
CA SER A 129 -12.82 12.38 13.79
C SER A 129 -12.69 12.21 12.26
N ASN A 130 -11.52 11.85 11.75
CA ASN A 130 -11.24 11.79 10.32
C ASN A 130 -10.29 10.64 9.94
N ILE A 131 -10.55 9.46 10.49
CA ILE A 131 -9.76 8.23 10.28
C ILE A 131 -9.50 7.98 8.78
N CYS A 132 -10.52 8.16 7.93
CA CYS A 132 -10.45 7.87 6.49
C CYS A 132 -9.67 8.91 5.67
N GLN A 133 -9.47 10.14 6.19
CA GLN A 133 -8.75 11.22 5.51
C GLN A 133 -7.34 11.43 6.05
N SER A 134 -7.03 10.84 7.22
CA SER A 134 -5.74 11.03 7.85
C SER A 134 -4.67 10.16 7.17
N LYS A 135 -3.56 10.79 6.81
CA LYS A 135 -2.33 10.21 6.20
C LYS A 135 -1.72 9.02 6.97
N ASN A 136 -2.29 8.63 8.09
CA ASN A 136 -1.67 7.81 9.12
C ASN A 136 -2.05 6.32 9.03
N PHE A 137 -3.12 5.95 8.31
CA PHE A 137 -3.54 4.54 8.22
C PHE A 137 -2.83 3.74 7.13
N LEU A 138 -2.25 4.38 6.12
CA LEU A 138 -1.45 3.71 5.08
C LEU A 138 -0.17 3.08 5.66
N TYR A 139 0.44 3.74 6.65
CA TYR A 139 1.58 3.21 7.39
C TYR A 139 1.24 1.92 8.13
N ILE A 140 0.00 1.77 8.58
CA ILE A 140 -0.45 0.56 9.29
C ILE A 140 -0.65 -0.61 8.31
N TYR A 141 -1.06 -0.36 7.06
CA TYR A 141 -1.25 -1.43 6.06
C TYR A 141 0.08 -2.01 5.54
N LEU A 142 1.18 -1.26 5.64
CA LEU A 142 2.47 -1.63 5.07
C LEU A 142 3.42 -2.33 6.08
N ASP A 143 3.10 -2.31 7.38
CA ASP A 143 3.86 -2.97 8.45
C ASP A 143 3.33 -4.38 8.83
N PHE A 144 2.38 -4.96 8.06
CA PHE A 144 1.86 -6.32 8.26
C PHE A 144 2.09 -7.25 7.06
#